data_AF-A0A921R5G1-F1
#
_entry.id   AF-A0A921R5G1-F1
#
_cell.length_a   1.000
_cell.length_b   1.000
_cell.length_c   1.000
_cell.angle_alpha   90.00
_cell.angle_beta   90.00
_cell.angle_gamma   90.00
#
_symmetry.space_group_name_H-M   'P 1'
#
loop_
_entity.id
_entity.type
_entity.pdbx_description
1 polymer ?
#
loop_
_entity_poly.entity_id
_entity_poly.type
_entity_poly.pdbx_seq_one_letter_code
_entity_poly.pdbx_strand_id
1 'polypeptide(L)'
;MDQGMELRGCVCRIKSSALELLSMEEDLTTDLDDDLWDLVRRDLQLKATFLYIDLNRVIACNECEERREEITLLANDFFYFMDELGDAVANRSVSVVKLCYGDAAQALREVVAAVVPPAAA
;
A
#
# COMPACT_ATOMS: atom_id res chain seq x y z
N MET A 1 -19.85 17.76 -3.79
CA MET A 1 -19.94 16.38 -3.28
C MET A 1 -19.70 16.44 -1.78
N ASP A 2 -20.36 15.57 -1.01
CA ASP A 2 -20.14 15.51 0.45
C ASP A 2 -18.71 15.01 0.72
N GLN A 3 -17.85 15.88 1.26
CA GLN A 3 -16.44 15.56 1.57
C GLN A 3 -16.32 14.33 2.47
N GLY A 4 -17.30 14.10 3.36
CA GLY A 4 -17.37 12.90 4.19
C GLY A 4 -17.62 11.62 3.39
N MET A 5 -18.45 11.69 2.34
CA MET A 5 -18.71 10.54 1.44
C MET A 5 -17.48 10.18 0.61
N GLU A 6 -16.74 11.17 0.13
CA GLU A 6 -15.49 10.95 -0.62
C GLU A 6 -14.42 10.26 0.24
N LEU A 7 -14.24 10.69 1.50
CA LEU A 7 -13.26 10.10 2.41
C LEU A 7 -13.60 8.66 2.79
N ARG A 8 -14.88 8.37 3.04
CA ARG A 8 -15.34 6.98 3.24
C ARG A 8 -15.02 6.13 2.00
N GLY A 9 -15.21 6.68 0.80
CA GLY A 9 -14.82 6.03 -0.44
C GLY A 9 -13.32 5.73 -0.53
N CYS A 10 -12.46 6.69 -0.14
CA CYS A 10 -11.01 6.50 -0.11
C CYS A 10 -10.61 5.38 0.85
N VAL A 11 -11.13 5.39 2.08
CA VAL A 11 -10.85 4.33 3.07
C VAL A 11 -11.30 2.95 2.57
N CYS A 12 -12.46 2.86 1.93
CA CYS A 12 -12.92 1.60 1.32
C CYS A 12 -11.99 1.10 0.22
N ARG A 13 -11.52 1.99 -0.67
CA ARG A 13 -10.57 1.63 -1.73
C ARG A 13 -9.20 1.24 -1.18
N ILE A 14 -8.67 1.97 -0.20
CA ILE A 14 -7.42 1.61 0.49
C ILE A 14 -7.50 0.19 1.03
N LYS A 15 -8.60 -0.17 1.71
CA LYS A 15 -8.81 -1.54 2.20
C LYS A 15 -8.85 -2.57 1.09
N SER A 16 -9.57 -2.30 0.00
CA SER A 16 -9.66 -3.22 -1.15
C SER A 16 -8.29 -3.43 -1.78
N SER A 17 -7.57 -2.34 -2.10
CA SER A 17 -6.24 -2.39 -2.69
C SER A 17 -5.22 -3.06 -1.77
N ALA A 18 -5.35 -2.88 -0.45
CA ALA A 18 -4.50 -3.57 0.51
C ALA A 18 -4.74 -5.08 0.52
N LEU A 19 -6.00 -5.53 0.48
CA LEU A 19 -6.32 -6.96 0.38
C LEU A 19 -5.78 -7.57 -0.92
N GLU A 20 -5.90 -6.87 -2.03
CA GLU A 20 -5.33 -7.31 -3.31
C GLU A 20 -3.81 -7.47 -3.22
N LEU A 21 -3.09 -6.45 -2.72
CA LEU A 21 -1.63 -6.49 -2.59
C LEU A 21 -1.16 -7.58 -1.62
N LEU A 22 -1.86 -7.76 -0.50
CA LEU A 22 -1.60 -8.83 0.46
C LEU A 22 -1.91 -10.24 -0.10
N SER A 23 -2.66 -10.34 -1.18
CA SER A 23 -2.94 -11.62 -1.86
C SER A 23 -1.88 -11.97 -2.91
N MET A 24 -0.98 -11.05 -3.25
CA MET A 24 0.07 -11.25 -4.27
C MET A 24 1.28 -12.05 -3.75
N GLU A 25 1.28 -12.54 -2.51
CA GLU A 25 2.43 -13.24 -1.92
C GLU A 25 2.88 -14.42 -2.81
N GLU A 26 1.94 -15.28 -3.24
CA GLU A 26 2.26 -16.43 -4.08
C GLU A 26 2.85 -16.00 -5.44
N ASP A 27 2.25 -14.98 -6.05
CA ASP A 27 2.69 -14.43 -7.34
C ASP A 27 4.09 -13.81 -7.26
N LEU A 28 4.44 -13.18 -6.14
CA LEU A 28 5.73 -12.49 -5.95
C LEU A 28 6.87 -13.40 -5.50
N THR A 29 6.53 -14.51 -4.84
CA THR A 29 7.49 -15.32 -4.09
C THR A 29 7.84 -16.65 -4.75
N THR A 30 7.28 -16.88 -5.93
CA THR A 30 7.55 -18.04 -6.80
C THR A 30 8.52 -17.65 -7.92
N ASP A 31 9.28 -18.61 -8.46
CA ASP A 31 10.06 -18.38 -9.67
C ASP A 31 9.12 -18.14 -10.86
N LEU A 32 9.15 -16.93 -11.42
CA LEU A 32 8.33 -16.52 -12.55
C LEU A 32 9.14 -16.51 -13.86
N ASP A 33 8.45 -16.71 -14.99
CA ASP A 33 9.00 -16.41 -16.30
C ASP A 33 9.26 -14.91 -16.47
N ASP A 34 10.17 -14.54 -17.37
CA ASP A 34 10.61 -13.15 -17.57
C ASP A 34 9.46 -12.16 -17.88
N ASP A 35 8.47 -12.58 -18.67
CA ASP A 35 7.30 -11.74 -19.01
C ASP A 35 6.36 -11.52 -17.81
N LEU A 36 6.32 -12.48 -16.87
CA LEU A 36 5.51 -12.40 -15.66
C LEU A 36 6.11 -11.40 -14.66
N TRP A 37 7.44 -11.32 -14.55
CA TRP A 37 8.10 -10.30 -13.73
C TRP A 37 7.72 -8.88 -14.15
N ASP A 38 7.72 -8.59 -15.46
CA ASP A 38 7.35 -7.28 -15.98
C ASP A 38 5.85 -6.98 -15.80
N LEU A 39 5.00 -8.00 -15.80
CA LEU A 39 3.57 -7.84 -15.49
C LEU A 39 3.36 -7.52 -14.01
N VAL A 40 3.96 -8.29 -13.11
CA VAL A 40 3.91 -8.11 -11.66
C VAL A 40 4.40 -6.72 -11.26
N ARG A 41 5.51 -6.27 -11.87
CA ARG A 41 6.05 -4.93 -11.67
C ARG A 41 5.05 -3.82 -11.99
N ARG A 42 4.38 -3.94 -13.14
CA ARG A 42 3.37 -2.96 -13.59
C ARG A 42 2.14 -2.98 -12.69
N ASP A 43 1.70 -4.16 -12.25
CA ASP A 43 0.57 -4.28 -11.33
C ASP A 43 0.89 -3.66 -9.96
N LEU A 44 2.08 -3.93 -9.40
CA LEU A 44 2.55 -3.28 -8.17
C LEU A 44 2.55 -1.75 -8.28
N GLN A 45 3.12 -1.21 -9.37
CA GLN A 45 3.17 0.24 -9.60
C GLN A 45 1.76 0.84 -9.71
N LEU A 46 0.84 0.15 -10.39
CA LEU A 46 -0.53 0.60 -10.54
C LEU A 46 -1.25 0.64 -9.18
N LYS A 47 -1.14 -0.44 -8.38
CA LYS A 47 -1.73 -0.51 -7.04
C LYS A 47 -1.14 0.54 -6.10
N ALA A 48 0.18 0.72 -6.10
CA ALA A 48 0.85 1.77 -5.33
C ALA A 48 0.33 3.16 -5.69
N THR A 49 0.12 3.44 -6.97
CA THR A 49 -0.40 4.73 -7.45
C THR A 49 -1.81 5.00 -6.92
N PHE A 50 -2.71 4.01 -6.96
CA PHE A 50 -4.06 4.18 -6.40
C PHE A 50 -4.05 4.39 -4.89
N LEU A 51 -3.23 3.60 -4.17
CA LEU A 51 -3.03 3.79 -2.73
C LEU A 51 -2.50 5.18 -2.42
N TYR A 52 -1.53 5.69 -3.19
CA TYR A 52 -0.96 7.03 -2.99
C TYR A 52 -2.02 8.12 -3.13
N ILE A 53 -2.87 8.03 -4.15
CA ILE A 53 -3.94 9.01 -4.39
C ILE A 53 -4.92 9.02 -3.22
N ASP A 54 -5.39 7.85 -2.79
CA ASP A 54 -6.38 7.74 -1.72
C ASP A 54 -5.80 8.12 -0.35
N LEU A 55 -4.56 7.72 -0.06
CA LEU A 55 -3.86 8.08 1.19
C LEU A 55 -3.62 9.58 1.28
N ASN A 56 -3.14 10.21 0.21
CA ASN A 56 -2.99 11.67 0.19
C ASN A 56 -4.31 12.39 0.43
N ARG A 57 -5.42 11.87 -0.12
CA ARG A 57 -6.75 12.45 0.12
C ARG A 57 -7.15 12.33 1.59
N VAL A 58 -6.92 11.17 2.21
CA VAL A 58 -7.18 10.94 3.64
C VAL A 58 -6.34 11.85 4.52
N ILE A 59 -5.03 11.94 4.26
CA ILE A 59 -4.09 12.79 4.99
C ILE A 59 -4.49 14.27 4.87
N ALA A 60 -4.72 14.76 3.64
CA ALA A 60 -5.00 16.17 3.40
C ALA A 60 -6.34 16.64 4.01
N CYS A 61 -7.29 15.73 4.21
CA CYS A 61 -8.59 16.06 4.79
C CYS A 61 -8.69 15.71 6.28
N ASN A 62 -7.60 15.25 6.92
CA ASN A 62 -7.61 14.93 8.34
C ASN A 62 -7.41 16.20 9.17
N GLU A 63 -8.39 16.51 10.02
CA GLU A 63 -8.39 17.71 10.86
C GLU A 63 -7.54 17.53 12.13
N CYS A 64 -7.28 16.28 12.55
CA CYS A 64 -6.45 15.98 13.70
C CYS A 64 -4.97 15.92 13.28
N GLU A 65 -4.20 16.93 13.67
CA GLU A 65 -2.78 17.07 13.34
C GLU A 65 -1.94 15.84 13.74
N GLU A 66 -2.08 15.35 14.98
CA GLU A 66 -1.33 14.17 15.46
C GLU A 66 -1.63 12.93 14.61
N ARG A 67 -2.92 12.68 14.31
CA ARG A 67 -3.33 11.56 13.47
C ARG A 67 -2.86 11.74 12.02
N ARG A 68 -2.87 12.97 11.51
CA ARG A 68 -2.38 13.27 10.17
C ARG A 68 -0.89 12.96 10.06
N GLU A 69 -0.10 13.37 11.05
CA GLU A 69 1.34 13.08 11.13
C GLU A 69 1.58 11.57 11.21
N GLU A 70 0.86 10.86 12.08
CA GLU A 70 0.94 9.40 12.21
C GLU A 70 0.69 8.69 10.87
N ILE A 71 -0.42 9.00 10.20
CA ILE A 71 -0.76 8.38 8.89
C ILE A 71 0.29 8.76 7.84
N THR A 72 0.82 9.98 7.88
CA THR A 72 1.86 10.41 6.93
C THR A 72 3.15 9.62 7.11
N LEU A 73 3.59 9.39 8.35
CA LEU A 73 4.78 8.58 8.64
C LEU A 73 4.60 7.14 8.17
N LEU A 74 3.47 6.52 8.54
CA LEU A 74 3.16 5.15 8.11
C LEU A 74 3.07 5.02 6.58
N ALA A 75 2.47 6.01 5.91
CA ALA A 75 2.40 6.03 4.45
C ALA A 75 3.79 6.15 3.82
N ASN A 76 4.66 7.01 4.35
CA ASN A 76 6.03 7.17 3.87
C ASN A 76 6.83 5.87 4.03
N ASP A 77 6.73 5.21 5.19
CA ASP A 77 7.40 3.93 5.43
C ASP A 77 6.88 2.85 4.47
N PHE A 78 5.56 2.78 4.27
CA PHE A 78 4.98 1.87 3.28
C PHE A 78 5.50 2.12 1.86
N PHE A 79 5.54 3.38 1.40
CA PHE A 79 6.03 3.69 0.06
C PHE A 79 7.53 3.46 -0.10
N TYR A 80 8.31 3.66 0.96
CA TYR A 80 9.72 3.29 0.99
C TYR A 80 9.91 1.79 0.72
N PHE A 81 9.18 0.93 1.46
CA PHE A 81 9.28 -0.52 1.24
C PHE A 81 8.71 -0.97 -0.11
N MET A 82 7.72 -0.25 -0.65
CA MET A 82 7.21 -0.50 -2.01
C MET A 82 8.25 -0.16 -3.09
N ASP A 83 9.04 0.90 -2.91
CA ASP A 83 10.15 1.22 -3.81
C ASP A 83 11.23 0.12 -3.75
N GLU A 84 11.62 -0.33 -2.55
CA GLU A 84 12.55 -1.46 -2.37
C GLU A 84 12.02 -2.74 -3.02
N LEU A 85 10.73 -3.04 -2.85
CA LEU A 85 10.08 -4.17 -3.51
C LEU A 85 10.09 -4.02 -5.05
N GLY A 86 9.80 -2.82 -5.55
CA GLY A 86 9.83 -2.51 -6.99
C GLY A 86 11.22 -2.72 -7.60
N ASP A 87 12.27 -2.37 -6.87
CA ASP A 87 13.67 -2.62 -7.24
C ASP A 87 14.03 -4.10 -7.15
N ALA A 88 13.56 -4.82 -6.13
CA ALA A 88 13.77 -6.26 -6.01
C ALA A 88 13.13 -7.04 -7.18
N VAL A 89 11.91 -6.65 -7.56
CA VAL A 89 11.18 -7.18 -8.72
C VAL A 89 11.91 -6.83 -10.02
N ALA A 90 12.47 -5.61 -10.13
CA ALA A 90 13.30 -5.20 -11.26
C ALA A 90 14.51 -6.12 -11.49
N ASN A 91 15.16 -6.45 -10.38
CA ASN A 91 16.37 -7.26 -10.34
C ASN A 91 16.05 -8.77 -10.35
N ARG A 92 14.76 -9.14 -10.36
CA ARG A 92 14.26 -10.53 -10.41
C ARG A 92 14.86 -11.41 -9.32
N SER A 93 15.10 -10.84 -8.14
CA SER A 93 15.72 -11.56 -7.03
C SER A 93 14.64 -12.07 -6.07
N VAL A 94 14.19 -13.31 -6.26
CA VAL A 94 13.09 -13.91 -5.46
C VAL A 94 13.35 -13.83 -3.95
N SER A 95 14.60 -14.05 -3.51
CA SER A 95 14.94 -13.95 -2.08
C SER A 95 14.78 -12.54 -1.52
N VAL A 96 15.12 -11.52 -2.30
CA VAL A 96 15.00 -10.12 -1.90
C VAL A 96 13.54 -9.67 -2.01
N VAL A 97 12.83 -10.09 -3.06
CA VAL A 97 11.39 -9.84 -3.24
C VAL A 97 10.61 -10.38 -2.03
N LYS A 98 10.90 -11.59 -1.54
CA LYS A 98 10.30 -12.15 -0.33
C LYS A 98 10.48 -11.26 0.89
N LEU A 99 11.70 -10.75 1.09
CA LEU A 99 12.03 -9.89 2.23
C LEU A 99 11.29 -8.55 2.12
N CYS A 100 11.47 -7.84 1.01
CA CYS A 100 10.84 -6.53 0.79
C CYS A 100 9.32 -6.61 0.78
N TYR A 101 8.75 -7.71 0.27
CA TYR A 101 7.31 -7.95 0.33
C TYR A 101 6.81 -8.07 1.78
N GLY A 102 7.54 -8.80 2.63
CA GLY A 102 7.21 -8.93 4.06
C GLY A 102 7.15 -7.56 4.75
N ASP A 103 8.15 -6.71 4.50
CA ASP A 103 8.24 -5.37 5.08
C ASP A 103 7.12 -4.45 4.54
N ALA A 104 6.90 -4.42 3.23
CA ALA A 104 5.83 -3.65 2.60
C ALA A 104 4.45 -4.11 3.07
N ALA A 105 4.22 -5.42 3.19
CA ALA A 105 2.98 -6.00 3.67
C ALA A 105 2.70 -5.63 5.13
N GLN A 106 3.74 -5.59 5.97
CA GLN A 106 3.61 -5.17 7.36
C GLN A 106 3.26 -3.68 7.47
N ALA A 107 4.01 -2.82 6.78
CA ALA A 107 3.72 -1.38 6.76
C ALA A 107 2.31 -1.08 6.21
N LEU A 108 1.85 -1.83 5.18
CA LEU A 108 0.50 -1.68 4.64
C LEU A 108 -0.58 -2.03 5.66
N ARG A 109 -0.38 -3.05 6.50
CA ARG A 109 -1.33 -3.40 7.57
C ARG A 109 -1.43 -2.27 8.60
N GLU A 110 -0.32 -1.62 8.92
CA GLU A 110 -0.28 -0.49 9.87
C GLU A 110 -0.98 0.73 9.29
N VAL A 111 -0.73 1.06 8.01
CA VAL A 111 -1.47 2.10 7.28
C VAL A 111 -2.97 1.83 7.31
N VAL A 112 -3.39 0.61 6.99
CA VAL A 112 -4.82 0.22 7.00
C VAL A 112 -5.42 0.36 8.40
N ALA A 113 -4.69 0.00 9.45
CA ALA A 113 -5.16 0.16 10.82
C ALA A 113 -5.35 1.65 11.19
N ALA A 114 -4.42 2.51 10.80
CA ALA A 114 -4.44 3.94 11.13
C ALA A 114 -5.53 4.74 10.38
N VAL A 115 -5.83 4.39 9.13
CA VAL A 115 -6.88 5.07 8.34
C VAL A 115 -8.30 4.65 8.73
N VAL A 116 -8.45 3.58 9.51
CA VAL A 116 -9.76 3.16 10.03
C VAL A 116 -10.15 4.07 11.19
N PRO A 117 -11.35 4.71 11.15
CA PRO A 117 -11.84 5.46 12.30
C PRO A 117 -11.97 4.53 13.51
N PRO A 118 -11.58 4.98 14.72
CA PRO A 118 -11.84 4.23 15.93
C PRO A 118 -13.35 4.03 16.05
N ALA A 119 -13.77 2.82 16.43
CA ALA A 119 -15.18 2.55 16.69
C ALA A 119 -15.69 3.60 17.70
N ALA A 120 -16.82 4.24 17.40
CA ALA A 120 -17.43 5.18 18.31
C ALA A 120 -17.69 4.47 19.65
N ALA A 121 -17.04 4.97 20.71
CA ALA A 121 -17.25 4.53 22.09
C ALA A 121 -18.58 5.06 22.64
#